data_AF-A0A929TYZ8-F1
#
_entry.id   AF-A0A929TYZ8-F1
#
_cell.length_a   1.000
_cell.length_b   1.000
_cell.length_c   1.000
_cell.angle_alpha   90.00
_cell.angle_beta   90.00
_cell.angle_gamma   90.00
#
_symmetry.space_group_name_H-M   'P 1'
#
loop_
_entity.id
_entity.type
_entity.pdbx_description
1 polymer ?
#
loop_
_entity_poly.entity_id
_entity_poly.type
_entity_poly.pdbx_seq_one_letter_code
_entity_poly.pdbx_strand_id
1 'polypeptide(L)'
;MEAVFKQANITDMQKLPDDTESKAKFAKLFREFSTYLQAAKIQGFSWDIKEYSVKIDDEDNSKGIITVIPSEEDYNILLQRYKELSKHTDSTGGDDNEITFTVDPYLSEQNTGIIDNDYMNSRFEKWQKQLYDPNVSKEEREATLEELHKSFAMLSQEEQKYANIFLHDIQSGDAKLGKDMTFRDYIVMYAKNKEMSQIKKFVKYLGVEEGLLVEIKKSKVNESNLDEFGRYDALKKSIANEPATEYYTKLEGKKLPPFVVRNNAEKLLRDYILYDIDIKDPEGED
;
A
#
# COMPACT_ATOMS: atom_id res chain seq x y z
N MET A 1 4.89 20.26 6.32
CA MET A 1 4.73 18.80 6.43
C MET A 1 6.03 18.05 6.17
N GLU A 2 6.78 18.34 5.11
CA GLU A 2 8.09 17.71 4.83
C GLU A 2 9.05 17.61 6.02
N ALA A 3 9.13 18.65 6.85
CA ALA A 3 10.00 18.64 8.03
C ALA A 3 9.71 17.49 8.99
N VAL A 4 8.45 17.03 9.08
CA VAL A 4 8.07 15.87 9.90
C VAL A 4 8.73 14.59 9.37
N PHE A 5 8.69 14.38 8.04
CA PHE A 5 9.30 13.23 7.39
C PHE A 5 10.83 13.30 7.42
N LYS A 6 11.41 14.49 7.17
CA LYS A 6 12.87 14.70 7.25
C LYS A 6 13.43 14.42 8.64
N GLN A 7 12.71 14.84 9.71
CA GLN A 7 13.11 14.54 11.10
C GLN A 7 13.05 13.04 11.42
N ALA A 8 12.18 12.30 10.75
CA ALA A 8 12.08 10.84 10.85
C ALA A 8 13.05 10.09 9.90
N ASN A 9 13.98 10.78 9.23
CA ASN A 9 14.88 10.23 8.22
C ASN A 9 14.16 9.56 7.04
N ILE A 10 13.00 10.09 6.64
CA ILE A 10 12.22 9.61 5.51
C ILE A 10 12.41 10.54 4.32
N THR A 11 13.12 10.05 3.31
CA THR A 11 13.26 10.71 1.99
C THR A 11 11.96 10.63 1.21
N ASP A 12 11.65 11.68 0.43
CA ASP A 12 10.53 11.74 -0.52
C ASP A 12 9.15 11.38 0.05
N MET A 13 8.99 11.41 1.38
CA MET A 13 7.74 11.02 2.07
C MET A 13 7.26 9.62 1.65
N GLN A 14 8.22 8.72 1.35
CA GLN A 14 7.96 7.39 0.81
C GLN A 14 7.18 6.47 1.76
N LYS A 15 7.23 6.71 3.08
CA LYS A 15 6.46 6.00 4.10
C LYS A 15 6.02 6.94 5.22
N LEU A 16 5.08 6.50 6.06
CA LEU A 16 4.74 7.20 7.30
C LEU A 16 5.92 7.15 8.30
N PRO A 17 6.09 8.17 9.16
CA PRO A 17 6.95 8.09 10.34
C PRO A 17 6.58 6.87 11.19
N ASP A 18 7.56 6.24 11.84
CA ASP A 18 7.29 5.04 12.65
C ASP A 18 6.63 5.41 13.99
N ASP A 19 6.98 6.58 14.56
CA ASP A 19 6.50 7.04 15.86
C ASP A 19 5.11 7.71 15.81
N THR A 20 4.36 7.52 16.89
CA THR A 20 2.98 7.99 17.06
C THR A 20 2.87 9.51 17.05
N GLU A 21 3.85 10.23 17.62
CA GLU A 21 3.84 11.69 17.72
C GLU A 21 3.97 12.36 16.34
N SER A 22 4.88 11.87 15.51
CA SER A 22 5.10 12.36 14.15
C SER A 22 3.92 12.04 13.24
N LYS A 23 3.30 10.86 13.37
CA LYS A 23 2.03 10.53 12.70
C LYS A 23 0.93 11.51 13.09
N ALA A 24 0.80 11.82 14.39
CA ALA A 24 -0.17 12.79 14.91
C ALA A 24 0.01 14.18 14.30
N LYS A 25 1.26 14.65 14.31
CA LYS A 25 1.64 15.96 13.79
C LYS A 25 1.38 16.06 12.30
N PHE A 26 1.72 15.01 11.54
CA PHE A 26 1.41 14.93 10.11
C PHE A 26 -0.10 14.97 9.87
N ALA A 27 -0.89 14.16 10.56
CA ALA A 27 -2.35 14.11 10.40
C ALA A 27 -3.01 15.47 10.64
N LYS A 28 -2.57 16.19 11.68
CA LYS A 28 -3.04 17.54 12.00
C LYS A 28 -2.69 18.54 10.89
N LEU A 29 -1.43 18.59 10.48
CA LEU A 29 -0.95 19.52 9.46
C LEU A 29 -1.60 19.27 8.09
N PHE A 30 -1.83 18.01 7.73
CA PHE A 30 -2.48 17.66 6.47
C PHE A 30 -3.94 18.11 6.44
N ARG A 31 -4.70 17.90 7.52
CA ARG A 31 -6.09 18.39 7.61
C ARG A 31 -6.21 19.90 7.52
N GLU A 32 -5.31 20.61 8.21
CA GLU A 32 -5.23 22.07 8.13
C GLU A 32 -4.93 22.51 6.68
N PHE A 33 -3.92 21.92 6.04
CA PHE A 33 -3.60 22.19 4.64
C PHE A 33 -4.78 21.92 3.70
N SER A 34 -5.45 20.77 3.83
CA SER A 34 -6.60 20.41 2.99
C SER A 34 -7.75 21.39 3.12
N THR A 35 -7.98 21.95 4.32
CA THR A 35 -9.01 22.98 4.55
C THR A 35 -8.69 24.25 3.75
N TYR A 36 -7.44 24.72 3.80
CA TYR A 36 -7.02 25.87 3.01
C TYR A 36 -7.04 25.59 1.50
N LEU A 37 -6.62 24.40 1.08
CA LEU A 37 -6.65 24.00 -0.32
C LEU A 37 -8.09 23.98 -0.87
N GLN A 38 -9.06 23.49 -0.11
CA GLN A 38 -10.47 23.53 -0.49
C GLN A 38 -10.97 24.97 -0.64
N ALA A 39 -10.64 25.85 0.31
CA ALA A 39 -10.99 27.27 0.23
C ALA A 39 -10.34 27.97 -0.98
N ALA A 40 -9.09 27.62 -1.30
CA ALA A 40 -8.38 28.13 -2.47
C ALA A 40 -9.02 27.63 -3.78
N LYS A 41 -9.41 26.35 -3.86
CA LYS A 41 -10.12 25.79 -5.02
C LYS A 41 -11.45 26.50 -5.29
N ILE A 42 -12.22 26.83 -4.24
CA ILE A 42 -13.45 27.63 -4.36
C ILE A 42 -13.15 29.02 -4.94
N GLN A 43 -11.99 29.59 -4.62
CA GLN A 43 -11.52 30.88 -5.12
C GLN A 43 -10.84 30.81 -6.50
N GLY A 44 -10.88 29.66 -7.18
CA GLY A 44 -10.35 29.48 -8.53
C GLY A 44 -8.92 28.96 -8.61
N PHE A 45 -8.39 28.38 -7.53
CA PHE A 45 -7.09 27.70 -7.58
C PHE A 45 -7.09 26.51 -8.54
N SER A 46 -6.09 26.46 -9.42
CA SER A 46 -5.66 25.32 -10.22
C SER A 46 -4.18 25.01 -9.98
N TRP A 47 -3.84 23.72 -9.97
CA TRP A 47 -2.45 23.23 -9.93
C TRP A 47 -1.64 23.62 -11.18
N ASP A 48 -2.30 23.90 -12.30
CA ASP A 48 -1.66 24.35 -13.54
C ASP A 48 -1.07 25.77 -13.44
N ILE A 49 -1.48 26.54 -12.42
CA ILE A 49 -1.09 27.94 -12.24
C ILE A 49 -0.13 28.04 -11.07
N LYS A 50 1.12 28.47 -11.34
CA LYS A 50 2.19 28.58 -10.33
C LYS A 50 2.22 29.91 -9.60
N GLU A 51 1.62 30.95 -10.17
CA GLU A 51 1.67 32.31 -9.64
C GLU A 51 0.30 32.98 -9.76
N TYR A 52 -0.18 33.54 -8.66
CA TYR A 52 -1.44 34.28 -8.59
C TYR A 52 -1.17 35.74 -8.27
N SER A 53 -1.74 36.65 -9.06
CA SER A 53 -1.68 38.07 -8.76
C SER A 53 -2.80 38.47 -7.82
N VAL A 54 -2.44 39.07 -6.69
CA VAL A 54 -3.36 39.58 -5.66
C VAL A 54 -3.19 41.07 -5.52
N LYS A 55 -4.29 41.78 -5.27
CA LYS A 55 -4.22 43.20 -4.90
C LYS A 55 -3.81 43.30 -3.44
N ILE A 56 -2.76 44.08 -3.16
CA ILE A 56 -2.28 44.33 -1.80
C ILE A 56 -3.03 45.53 -1.20
N ASP A 57 -3.38 46.51 -2.03
CA ASP A 57 -4.11 47.72 -1.64
C ASP A 57 -5.16 48.08 -2.70
N ASP A 58 -6.37 48.39 -2.26
CA ASP A 58 -7.48 48.82 -3.13
C ASP A 58 -7.27 50.26 -3.64
N GLU A 59 -6.46 51.09 -2.95
CA GLU A 59 -6.23 52.50 -3.31
C GLU A 59 -5.04 52.70 -4.26
N ASP A 60 -3.96 51.92 -4.14
CA ASP A 60 -2.70 52.15 -4.88
C ASP A 60 -2.49 51.21 -6.09
N ASN A 61 -3.48 50.37 -6.40
CA ASN A 61 -3.43 49.40 -7.52
C ASN A 61 -2.20 48.47 -7.48
N SER A 62 -1.57 48.34 -6.31
CA SER A 62 -0.35 47.56 -6.10
C SER A 62 -0.67 46.07 -6.11
N LYS A 63 0.05 45.32 -6.94
CA LYS A 63 -0.16 43.89 -7.14
C LYS A 63 0.96 43.10 -6.47
N GLY A 64 0.59 42.20 -5.57
CA GLY A 64 1.43 41.13 -5.07
C GLY A 64 1.36 39.90 -5.96
N ILE A 65 2.37 39.04 -5.83
CA ILE A 65 2.41 37.72 -6.46
C ILE A 65 2.48 36.69 -5.33
N ILE A 66 1.55 35.74 -5.34
CA ILE A 66 1.59 34.54 -4.51
C ILE A 66 2.08 33.41 -5.38
N THR A 67 3.21 32.81 -5.01
CA THR A 67 3.76 31.62 -5.66
C THR A 67 3.24 30.37 -4.96
N VAL A 68 2.74 29.41 -5.74
CA VAL A 68 2.35 28.09 -5.25
C VAL A 68 3.61 27.28 -4.98
N ILE A 69 3.80 26.88 -3.72
CA ILE A 69 5.00 26.15 -3.28
C ILE A 69 4.87 24.64 -3.54
N PRO A 70 3.83 23.93 -3.03
CA PRO A 70 3.71 22.50 -3.30
C PRO A 70 3.18 22.24 -4.71
N SER A 71 3.71 21.21 -5.36
CA SER A 71 3.14 20.69 -6.60
C SER A 71 1.91 19.80 -6.32
N GLU A 72 1.15 19.49 -7.38
CA GLU A 72 0.10 18.47 -7.30
C GLU A 72 0.65 17.10 -6.90
N GLU A 73 1.87 16.78 -7.36
CA GLU A 73 2.58 15.54 -7.00
C GLU A 73 2.85 15.48 -5.49
N ASP A 74 3.35 16.57 -4.89
CA ASP A 74 3.60 16.66 -3.45
C ASP A 74 2.31 16.43 -2.65
N TYR A 75 1.20 17.02 -3.13
CA TYR A 75 -0.11 16.82 -2.52
C TYR A 75 -0.55 15.36 -2.59
N ASN A 76 -0.41 14.71 -3.75
CA ASN A 76 -0.84 13.33 -3.93
C ASN A 76 -0.02 12.36 -3.07
N ILE A 77 1.29 12.57 -2.93
CA ILE A 77 2.14 11.80 -2.03
C ILE A 77 1.66 11.95 -0.58
N LEU A 78 1.43 13.20 -0.13
CA LEU A 78 0.93 13.47 1.21
C LEU A 78 -0.46 12.86 1.44
N LEU A 79 -1.35 12.94 0.46
CA LEU A 79 -2.67 12.31 0.52
C LEU A 79 -2.56 10.78 0.61
N GLN A 80 -1.65 10.17 -0.13
CA GLN A 80 -1.39 8.73 -0.05
C GLN A 80 -0.90 8.32 1.35
N ARG A 81 0.04 9.07 1.93
CA ARG A 81 0.48 8.86 3.31
C ARG A 81 -0.66 9.07 4.31
N TYR A 82 -1.53 10.06 4.07
CA TYR A 82 -2.68 10.32 4.93
C TYR A 82 -3.68 9.16 4.93
N LYS A 83 -3.97 8.57 3.77
CA LYS A 83 -4.83 7.38 3.63
C LYS A 83 -4.28 6.16 4.36
N GLU A 84 -2.97 6.06 4.53
CA GLU A 84 -2.34 4.96 5.27
C GLU A 84 -2.52 5.10 6.79
N LEU A 85 -2.86 6.29 7.30
CA LEU A 85 -3.14 6.48 8.73
C LEU A 85 -4.38 5.71 9.18
N SER A 86 -5.42 5.58 8.34
CA SER A 86 -6.65 4.84 8.69
C SER A 86 -6.48 3.33 8.63
N LYS A 87 -5.50 2.81 7.88
CA LYS A 87 -5.26 1.36 7.79
C LYS A 87 -4.56 0.79 9.02
N HIS A 88 -3.80 1.63 9.75
CA HIS A 88 -3.04 1.20 10.92
C HIS A 88 -3.82 1.24 12.24
N THR A 89 -5.00 1.86 12.27
CA THR A 89 -5.84 1.91 13.48
C THR A 89 -6.64 0.63 13.72
N ASP A 90 -6.71 -0.28 12.75
CA ASP A 90 -7.42 -1.56 12.90
C ASP A 90 -6.50 -2.69 13.39
N SER A 91 -5.26 -2.38 13.75
CA SER A 91 -4.21 -3.34 14.09
C SER A 91 -3.62 -3.07 15.47
N THR A 92 -4.40 -3.16 16.55
CA THR A 92 -3.90 -3.76 17.81
C THR A 92 -5.05 -4.06 18.78
N GLY A 93 -5.12 -5.32 19.20
CA GLY A 93 -5.96 -5.69 20.32
C GLY A 93 -5.46 -5.02 21.62
N GLY A 94 -6.38 -4.36 22.31
CA GLY A 94 -6.39 -4.19 23.76
C GLY A 94 -5.15 -3.56 24.38
N ASP A 95 -4.93 -2.27 24.17
CA ASP A 95 -4.31 -1.42 25.17
C ASP A 95 -5.05 -0.08 25.23
N ASP A 96 -5.46 0.32 26.43
CA ASP A 96 -6.43 1.39 26.72
C ASP A 96 -5.85 2.82 26.53
N ASN A 97 -4.79 2.94 25.72
CA ASN A 97 -4.08 4.17 25.36
C ASN A 97 -3.92 4.31 23.84
N GLU A 98 -4.88 3.79 23.08
CA GLU A 98 -4.90 3.93 21.63
C GLU A 98 -5.15 5.41 21.28
N ILE A 99 -4.10 6.11 20.85
CA ILE A 99 -4.23 7.48 20.36
C ILE A 99 -5.08 7.42 19.08
N THR A 100 -6.38 7.67 19.24
CA THR A 100 -7.33 7.76 18.13
C THR A 100 -7.01 9.00 17.32
N PHE A 101 -6.27 8.84 16.23
CA PHE A 101 -6.13 9.89 15.24
C PHE A 101 -7.48 10.05 14.54
N THR A 102 -8.10 11.23 14.63
CA THR A 102 -9.40 11.47 14.01
C THR A 102 -9.31 11.60 12.48
N VAL A 103 -8.97 10.55 11.75
CA VAL A 103 -8.84 10.56 10.28
C VAL A 103 -10.13 11.10 9.64
N ASP A 104 -9.99 12.06 8.72
CA ASP A 104 -11.14 12.62 8.02
C ASP A 104 -11.61 11.63 6.94
N PRO A 105 -12.82 11.05 7.06
CA PRO A 105 -13.34 10.07 6.10
C PRO A 105 -13.36 10.61 4.67
N TYR A 106 -13.72 11.88 4.49
CA TYR A 106 -13.80 12.51 3.18
C TYR A 106 -12.42 12.57 2.52
N LEU A 107 -11.37 12.91 3.26
CA LEU A 107 -10.00 12.93 2.72
C LEU A 107 -9.50 11.52 2.43
N SER A 108 -9.80 10.54 3.29
CA SER A 108 -9.38 9.15 3.06
C SER A 108 -10.04 8.49 1.84
N GLU A 109 -11.26 8.91 1.49
CA GLU A 109 -12.01 8.38 0.35
C GLU A 109 -11.70 9.08 -0.99
N GLN A 110 -10.92 10.17 -0.99
CA GLN A 110 -10.59 10.88 -2.24
C GLN A 110 -9.84 9.97 -3.20
N ASN A 111 -10.39 9.76 -4.39
CA ASN A 111 -9.73 9.00 -5.43
C ASN A 111 -8.73 9.88 -6.21
N THR A 112 -7.43 9.61 -6.07
CA THR A 112 -6.35 10.30 -6.81
C THR A 112 -5.89 9.50 -8.04
N GLY A 113 -6.36 8.26 -8.20
CA GLY A 113 -5.65 7.23 -8.95
C GLY A 113 -5.59 7.37 -10.48
N ILE A 114 -6.05 8.47 -11.08
CA ILE A 114 -6.02 8.68 -12.54
C ILE A 114 -4.79 9.49 -12.97
N ILE A 115 -4.44 10.57 -12.24
CA ILE A 115 -3.33 11.47 -12.61
C ILE A 115 -1.97 10.84 -12.28
N ASP A 116 -1.92 9.99 -11.24
CA ASP A 116 -0.69 9.39 -10.70
C ASP A 116 -0.05 8.31 -11.60
N ASN A 117 -0.82 7.71 -12.53
CA ASN A 117 -0.34 6.58 -13.36
C ASN A 117 0.53 7.01 -14.53
N ASP A 118 0.17 8.10 -15.21
CA ASP A 118 0.83 8.49 -16.47
C ASP A 118 2.26 8.96 -16.22
N TYR A 119 2.48 9.70 -15.13
CA TYR A 119 3.81 10.15 -14.73
C TYR A 119 4.74 8.98 -14.39
N MET A 120 4.30 8.08 -13.51
CA MET A 120 5.05 6.89 -13.12
C MET A 120 5.32 5.97 -14.32
N ASN A 121 4.31 5.76 -15.17
CA ASN A 121 4.46 4.95 -16.36
C ASN A 121 5.45 5.57 -17.36
N SER A 122 5.49 6.90 -17.50
CA SER A 122 6.49 7.57 -18.36
C SER A 122 7.94 7.34 -17.89
N ARG A 123 8.18 7.33 -16.57
CA ARG A 123 9.51 7.00 -15.99
C ARG A 123 9.86 5.54 -16.21
N PHE A 124 8.88 4.65 -16.04
CA PHE A 124 9.05 3.22 -16.31
C PHE A 124 9.37 2.93 -17.77
N GLU A 125 8.65 3.55 -18.72
CA GLU A 125 8.91 3.40 -20.16
C GLU A 125 10.30 3.92 -20.55
N LYS A 126 10.73 5.04 -19.95
CA LYS A 126 12.08 5.58 -20.14
C LYS A 126 13.14 4.60 -19.64
N TRP A 127 12.98 4.07 -18.43
CA TRP A 127 13.87 3.05 -17.87
C TRP A 127 13.90 1.77 -18.72
N GLN A 128 12.74 1.27 -19.14
CA GLN A 128 12.60 0.10 -20.00
C GLN A 128 13.37 0.25 -21.31
N LYS A 129 13.29 1.40 -21.98
CA LYS A 129 14.04 1.66 -23.22
C LYS A 129 15.55 1.60 -22.98
N GLN A 130 16.03 2.12 -21.85
CA GLN A 130 17.44 2.15 -21.51
C GLN A 130 18.01 0.77 -21.14
N LEU A 131 17.20 -0.15 -20.61
CA LEU A 131 17.65 -1.51 -20.29
C LEU A 131 18.19 -2.25 -21.51
N TYR A 132 17.58 -2.03 -22.68
CA TYR A 132 17.92 -2.72 -23.92
C TYR A 132 18.82 -1.90 -24.85
N ASP A 133 19.17 -0.66 -24.48
CA ASP A 133 20.04 0.18 -25.28
C ASP A 133 21.52 -0.07 -24.91
N PRO A 134 22.35 -0.59 -25.82
CA PRO A 134 23.77 -0.81 -25.54
C PRO A 134 24.58 0.49 -25.42
N ASN A 135 24.04 1.64 -25.82
CA ASN A 135 24.73 2.94 -25.78
C ASN A 135 24.51 3.71 -24.49
N VAL A 136 23.53 3.31 -23.66
CA VAL A 136 23.23 4.00 -22.39
C VAL A 136 24.19 3.50 -21.32
N SER A 137 24.87 4.41 -20.62
CA SER A 137 25.82 4.04 -19.58
C SER A 137 25.12 3.43 -18.37
N LYS A 138 25.87 2.77 -17.49
CA LYS A 138 25.32 2.21 -16.25
C LYS A 138 24.80 3.33 -15.34
N GLU A 139 25.52 4.44 -15.28
CA GLU A 139 25.18 5.62 -14.46
C GLU A 139 23.87 6.27 -14.93
N GLU A 140 23.65 6.37 -16.25
CA GLU A 140 22.40 6.91 -16.80
C GLU A 140 21.19 6.01 -16.51
N ARG A 141 21.38 4.68 -16.53
CA ARG A 141 20.36 3.70 -16.15
C ARG A 141 20.02 3.80 -14.67
N GLU A 142 21.04 3.90 -13.81
CA GLU A 142 20.87 4.07 -12.36
C GLU A 142 20.15 5.38 -12.03
N ALA A 143 20.48 6.48 -12.69
CA ALA A 143 19.78 7.75 -12.51
C ALA A 143 18.30 7.67 -12.90
N THR A 144 17.98 6.99 -14.01
CA THR A 144 16.58 6.83 -14.45
C THR A 144 15.81 5.85 -13.55
N LEU A 145 16.48 4.83 -13.01
CA LEU A 145 15.91 3.95 -11.98
C LEU A 145 15.65 4.72 -10.68
N GLU A 146 16.53 5.64 -10.27
CA GLU A 146 16.33 6.50 -9.12
C GLU A 146 15.12 7.44 -9.32
N GLU A 147 14.95 8.01 -10.52
CA GLU A 147 13.74 8.78 -10.88
C GLU A 147 12.47 7.92 -10.76
N LEU A 148 12.51 6.65 -11.19
CA LEU A 148 11.40 5.72 -11.05
C LEU A 148 11.13 5.41 -9.57
N HIS A 149 12.16 5.15 -8.75
CA HIS A 149 11.99 4.94 -7.31
C HIS A 149 11.36 6.15 -6.60
N LYS A 150 11.70 7.38 -7.00
CA LYS A 150 11.07 8.59 -6.43
C LYS A 150 9.56 8.62 -6.65
N SER A 151 9.08 8.10 -7.79
CA SER A 151 7.64 7.99 -8.05
C SER A 151 6.91 7.00 -7.13
N PHE A 152 7.63 6.09 -6.46
CA PHE A 152 7.02 5.10 -5.55
C PHE A 152 6.34 5.75 -4.35
N ALA A 153 6.72 6.98 -4.00
CA ALA A 153 6.04 7.73 -2.96
C ALA A 153 4.53 7.90 -3.25
N MET A 154 4.10 7.85 -4.52
CA MET A 154 2.69 7.89 -4.91
C MET A 154 1.96 6.54 -4.72
N LEU A 155 2.69 5.43 -4.58
CA LEU A 155 2.13 4.10 -4.33
C LEU A 155 1.85 3.90 -2.85
N SER A 156 0.89 3.03 -2.53
CA SER A 156 0.73 2.51 -1.16
C SER A 156 1.94 1.69 -0.73
N GLN A 157 2.21 1.58 0.58
CA GLN A 157 3.31 0.74 1.10
C GLN A 157 3.33 -0.68 0.53
N GLU A 158 2.15 -1.28 0.36
CA GLU A 158 2.02 -2.62 -0.21
C GLU A 158 2.39 -2.65 -1.69
N GLU A 159 1.88 -1.69 -2.48
CA GLU A 159 2.25 -1.54 -3.89
C GLU A 159 3.75 -1.25 -4.06
N GLN A 160 4.36 -0.44 -3.18
CA GLN A 160 5.81 -0.19 -3.18
C GLN A 160 6.61 -1.48 -2.98
N LYS A 161 6.15 -2.37 -2.09
CA LYS A 161 6.78 -3.69 -1.89
C LYS A 161 6.78 -4.50 -3.18
N TYR A 162 5.64 -4.61 -3.86
CA TYR A 162 5.55 -5.34 -5.13
C TYR A 162 6.33 -4.67 -6.26
N ALA A 163 6.33 -3.34 -6.31
CA ALA A 163 7.12 -2.57 -7.26
C ALA A 163 8.63 -2.86 -7.09
N ASN A 164 9.12 -2.91 -5.85
CA ASN A 164 10.51 -3.25 -5.56
C ASN A 164 10.86 -4.70 -5.94
N ILE A 165 9.99 -5.68 -5.61
CA ILE A 165 10.20 -7.08 -5.99
C ILE A 165 10.26 -7.21 -7.52
N PHE A 166 9.31 -6.60 -8.22
CA PHE A 166 9.28 -6.61 -9.68
C PHE A 166 10.55 -6.03 -10.30
N LEU A 167 11.01 -4.86 -9.84
CA LEU A 167 12.24 -4.25 -10.37
C LEU A 167 13.46 -5.14 -10.09
N HIS A 168 13.53 -5.75 -8.91
CA HIS A 168 14.60 -6.67 -8.56
C HIS A 168 14.63 -7.89 -9.50
N ASP A 169 13.48 -8.52 -9.75
CA ASP A 169 13.37 -9.68 -10.62
C ASP A 169 13.75 -9.36 -12.08
N ILE A 170 13.46 -8.13 -12.54
CA ILE A 170 13.93 -7.69 -13.87
C ILE A 170 15.45 -7.52 -13.89
N GLN A 171 16.05 -6.99 -12.82
CA GLN A 171 17.50 -6.81 -12.70
C GLN A 171 18.25 -8.13 -12.55
N SER A 172 17.71 -9.10 -11.83
CA SER A 172 18.28 -10.44 -11.67
C SER A 172 18.08 -11.33 -12.91
N GLY A 173 17.10 -10.98 -13.76
CA GLY A 173 16.73 -11.75 -14.95
C GLY A 173 15.67 -12.83 -14.70
N ASP A 174 15.08 -12.85 -13.50
CA ASP A 174 13.99 -13.75 -13.11
C ASP A 174 12.64 -13.37 -13.72
N ALA A 175 12.49 -12.11 -14.13
CA ALA A 175 11.32 -11.60 -14.85
C ALA A 175 11.68 -11.03 -16.23
N LYS A 176 10.66 -10.92 -17.08
CA LYS A 176 10.76 -10.29 -18.41
C LYS A 176 9.63 -9.30 -18.61
N LEU A 177 9.94 -8.23 -19.32
CA LEU A 177 8.96 -7.24 -19.72
C LEU A 177 8.09 -7.81 -20.86
N GLY A 178 6.80 -7.96 -20.58
CA GLY A 178 5.74 -8.14 -21.55
C GLY A 178 5.52 -6.91 -22.41
N LYS A 179 4.97 -7.13 -23.60
CA LYS A 179 4.59 -6.08 -24.55
C LYS A 179 3.31 -5.41 -24.06
N ASP A 180 3.24 -4.08 -24.20
CA ASP A 180 2.04 -3.27 -23.91
C ASP A 180 1.57 -3.33 -22.43
N MET A 181 2.45 -3.70 -21.50
CA MET A 181 2.17 -3.68 -20.05
C MET A 181 2.69 -2.40 -19.41
N THR A 182 1.85 -1.77 -18.58
CA THR A 182 2.24 -0.61 -17.77
C THR A 182 2.96 -1.05 -16.49
N PHE A 183 3.65 -0.12 -15.82
CA PHE A 183 4.27 -0.41 -14.52
C PHE A 183 3.26 -0.94 -13.50
N ARG A 184 2.05 -0.37 -13.49
CA ARG A 184 0.98 -0.76 -12.58
C ARG A 184 0.46 -2.16 -12.87
N ASP A 185 0.42 -2.58 -14.13
CA ASP A 185 0.03 -3.95 -14.48
C ASP A 185 0.98 -4.97 -13.85
N TYR A 186 2.28 -4.69 -13.81
CA TYR A 186 3.25 -5.53 -13.11
C TYR A 186 3.02 -5.54 -11.61
N ILE A 187 2.83 -4.38 -10.97
CA ILE A 187 2.55 -4.30 -9.53
C ILE A 187 1.31 -5.14 -9.18
N VAL A 188 0.23 -5.00 -9.95
CA VAL A 188 -1.02 -5.76 -9.77
C VAL A 188 -0.80 -7.25 -10.01
N MET A 189 -0.02 -7.62 -11.03
CA MET A 189 0.32 -9.01 -11.32
C MET A 189 1.10 -9.64 -10.15
N TYR A 190 2.11 -8.94 -9.63
CA TYR A 190 2.91 -9.40 -8.51
C TYR A 190 2.08 -9.53 -7.22
N ALA A 191 1.21 -8.56 -6.94
CA ALA A 191 0.27 -8.63 -5.83
C ALA A 191 -0.65 -9.87 -5.92
N LYS A 192 -1.27 -10.07 -7.09
CA LYS A 192 -2.13 -11.24 -7.35
C LYS A 192 -1.37 -12.56 -7.24
N ASN A 193 -0.14 -12.61 -7.75
CA ASN A 193 0.69 -13.80 -7.67
C ASN A 193 1.05 -14.14 -6.22
N LYS A 194 1.34 -13.13 -5.38
CA LYS A 194 1.56 -13.34 -3.94
C LYS A 194 0.30 -13.88 -3.27
N GLU A 195 -0.85 -13.24 -3.49
CA GLU A 195 -2.13 -13.67 -2.91
C GLU A 195 -2.45 -15.13 -3.30
N MET A 196 -2.34 -15.46 -4.59
CA MET A 196 -2.56 -16.80 -5.10
C MET A 196 -1.56 -17.82 -4.53
N SER A 197 -0.30 -17.43 -4.35
CA SER A 197 0.71 -18.27 -3.69
C SER A 197 0.33 -18.59 -2.24
N GLN A 198 -0.14 -17.59 -1.49
CA GLN A 198 -0.64 -17.78 -0.12
C GLN A 198 -1.85 -18.69 -0.09
N ILE A 199 -2.85 -18.49 -0.95
CA ILE A 199 -4.02 -19.37 -1.08
C ILE A 199 -3.57 -20.81 -1.33
N LYS A 200 -2.63 -21.04 -2.25
CA LYS A 200 -2.08 -22.37 -2.52
C LYS A 200 -1.38 -22.97 -1.30
N LYS A 201 -0.64 -22.18 -0.51
CA LYS A 201 -0.05 -22.65 0.75
C LYS A 201 -1.14 -23.04 1.76
N PHE A 202 -2.23 -22.29 1.88
CA PHE A 202 -3.38 -22.65 2.72
C PHE A 202 -4.03 -23.97 2.28
N VAL A 203 -4.26 -24.15 0.99
CA VAL A 203 -4.79 -25.40 0.41
C VAL A 203 -3.83 -26.57 0.69
N LYS A 204 -2.53 -26.38 0.45
CA LYS A 204 -1.50 -27.39 0.69
C LYS A 204 -1.41 -27.80 2.17
N TYR A 205 -1.34 -26.83 3.08
CA TYR A 205 -1.01 -27.07 4.48
C TYR A 205 -2.22 -27.33 5.38
N LEU A 206 -3.37 -26.71 5.10
CA LEU A 206 -4.58 -26.92 5.90
C LEU A 206 -5.61 -27.79 5.19
N GLY A 207 -5.42 -28.09 3.90
CA GLY A 207 -6.35 -28.89 3.10
C GLY A 207 -7.72 -28.24 2.91
N VAL A 208 -7.79 -26.90 2.98
CA VAL A 208 -9.04 -26.16 2.80
C VAL A 208 -9.48 -26.13 1.33
N GLU A 209 -10.78 -25.93 1.11
CA GLU A 209 -11.33 -25.78 -0.24
C GLU A 209 -10.94 -24.41 -0.84
N GLU A 210 -10.16 -24.45 -1.93
CA GLU A 210 -9.63 -23.25 -2.60
C GLU A 210 -10.73 -22.27 -3.03
N GLY A 211 -11.83 -22.79 -3.60
CA GLY A 211 -12.94 -21.98 -4.09
C GLY A 211 -13.56 -21.14 -2.99
N LEU A 212 -13.84 -21.74 -1.83
CA LEU A 212 -14.42 -21.04 -0.67
C LEU A 212 -13.48 -19.95 -0.15
N LEU A 213 -12.18 -20.22 -0.08
CA LEU A 213 -11.20 -19.23 0.38
C LEU A 213 -11.11 -18.04 -0.59
N VAL A 214 -11.03 -18.32 -1.90
CA VAL A 214 -11.00 -17.30 -2.95
C VAL A 214 -12.26 -16.44 -2.93
N GLU A 215 -13.44 -17.05 -2.79
CA GLU A 215 -14.71 -16.33 -2.74
C GLU A 215 -14.82 -15.39 -1.53
N ILE A 216 -14.36 -15.84 -0.36
CA ILE A 216 -14.35 -15.01 0.84
C ILE A 216 -13.37 -13.84 0.68
N LYS A 217 -12.15 -14.07 0.18
CA LYS A 217 -11.16 -13.01 -0.07
C LYS A 217 -11.69 -11.97 -1.07
N LYS A 218 -12.30 -12.44 -2.17
CA LYS A 218 -12.90 -11.56 -3.18
C LYS A 218 -14.04 -10.70 -2.62
N SER A 219 -14.74 -11.17 -1.59
CA SER A 219 -15.84 -10.46 -0.95
C SER A 219 -15.40 -9.32 -0.02
N LYS A 220 -14.10 -9.16 0.24
CA LYS A 220 -13.52 -8.10 1.09
C LYS A 220 -14.28 -7.93 2.41
N VAL A 221 -14.42 -9.05 3.10
CA VAL A 221 -15.15 -9.14 4.37
C VAL A 221 -14.41 -8.42 5.49
N ASN A 222 -15.13 -8.02 6.53
CA ASN A 222 -14.60 -7.48 7.78
C ASN A 222 -15.09 -8.32 8.97
N GLU A 223 -14.69 -7.95 10.19
CA GLU A 223 -15.08 -8.70 11.39
C GLU A 223 -16.59 -8.89 11.55
N SER A 224 -17.37 -7.87 11.16
CA SER A 224 -18.82 -7.86 11.37
C SER A 224 -19.58 -8.73 10.37
N ASN A 225 -19.02 -8.96 9.18
CA ASN A 225 -19.70 -9.69 8.11
C ASN A 225 -18.99 -10.97 7.67
N LEU A 226 -17.84 -11.34 8.26
CA LEU A 226 -17.03 -12.50 7.88
C LEU A 226 -17.86 -13.76 7.61
N ASP A 227 -18.82 -14.08 8.48
CA ASP A 227 -19.63 -15.28 8.40
C ASP A 227 -21.08 -15.05 7.92
N GLU A 228 -21.35 -13.91 7.28
CA GLU A 228 -22.63 -13.72 6.59
C GLU A 228 -22.87 -14.87 5.60
N PHE A 229 -24.10 -15.38 5.61
CA PHE A 229 -24.51 -16.55 4.82
C PHE A 229 -23.75 -17.85 5.16
N GLY A 230 -23.04 -17.92 6.29
CA GLY A 230 -22.33 -19.13 6.75
C GLY A 230 -21.09 -19.48 5.92
N ARG A 231 -20.55 -18.52 5.15
CA ARG A 231 -19.41 -18.74 4.25
C ARG A 231 -18.14 -19.14 5.00
N TYR A 232 -17.86 -18.52 6.14
CA TYR A 232 -16.67 -18.83 6.92
C TYR A 232 -16.85 -20.16 7.67
N ASP A 233 -18.05 -20.44 8.15
CA ASP A 233 -18.42 -21.75 8.68
C ASP A 233 -18.24 -22.89 7.66
N ALA A 234 -18.59 -22.66 6.38
CA ALA A 234 -18.33 -23.61 5.30
C ALA A 234 -16.83 -23.84 5.09
N LEU A 235 -16.04 -22.76 5.04
CA LEU A 235 -14.58 -22.86 4.91
C LEU A 235 -13.95 -23.61 6.08
N LYS A 236 -14.35 -23.33 7.32
CA LYS A 236 -13.86 -24.07 8.51
C LYS A 236 -14.13 -25.57 8.40
N LYS A 237 -15.31 -25.96 7.91
CA LYS A 237 -15.67 -27.38 7.73
C LYS A 237 -14.78 -28.07 6.69
N SER A 238 -14.22 -27.33 5.74
CA SER A 238 -13.32 -27.87 4.71
C SER A 238 -11.90 -28.18 5.23
N ILE A 239 -11.50 -27.72 6.42
CA ILE A 239 -10.15 -27.99 6.97
C ILE A 239 -9.91 -29.50 7.07
N ALA A 240 -8.86 -29.97 6.41
CA ALA A 240 -8.48 -31.37 6.42
C ALA A 240 -7.66 -31.71 7.67
N ASN A 241 -8.08 -32.74 8.40
CA ASN A 241 -7.46 -33.13 9.67
C ASN A 241 -5.99 -33.56 9.52
N GLU A 242 -5.67 -34.38 8.51
CA GLU A 242 -4.32 -34.90 8.30
C GLU A 242 -3.32 -33.81 7.88
N PRO A 243 -3.53 -33.06 6.77
CA PRO A 243 -2.64 -31.97 6.37
C PRO A 243 -2.40 -30.94 7.48
N ALA A 244 -3.47 -30.48 8.15
CA ALA A 244 -3.33 -29.50 9.22
C ALA A 244 -2.53 -30.05 10.41
N THR A 245 -2.71 -31.32 10.76
CA THR A 245 -1.94 -31.95 11.85
C THR A 245 -0.46 -32.03 11.49
N GLU A 246 -0.13 -32.39 10.25
CA GLU A 246 1.27 -32.43 9.77
C GLU A 246 1.90 -31.04 9.78
N TYR A 247 1.20 -30.04 9.26
CA TYR A 247 1.65 -28.64 9.23
C TYR A 247 2.04 -28.14 10.63
N TYR A 248 1.12 -28.22 11.59
CA TYR A 248 1.38 -27.75 12.95
C TYR A 248 2.39 -28.62 13.70
N THR A 249 2.48 -29.92 13.40
CA THR A 249 3.52 -30.78 13.99
C THR A 249 4.91 -30.37 13.53
N LYS A 250 5.07 -30.03 12.24
CA LYS A 250 6.34 -29.51 11.71
C LYS A 250 6.68 -28.15 12.30
N LEU A 251 5.70 -27.25 12.40
CA LEU A 251 5.89 -25.88 12.89
C LEU A 251 6.26 -25.82 14.38
N GLU A 252 5.65 -26.67 15.22
CA GLU A 252 5.85 -26.68 16.67
C GLU A 252 6.90 -27.70 17.14
N GLY A 253 7.37 -28.58 16.26
CA GLY A 253 8.28 -29.69 16.58
C GLY A 253 7.67 -30.78 17.48
N LYS A 254 6.36 -30.72 17.75
CA LYS A 254 5.62 -31.70 18.56
C LYS A 254 4.20 -31.91 18.04
N LYS A 255 3.67 -33.11 18.24
CA LYS A 255 2.29 -33.43 17.85
C LYS A 255 1.31 -32.70 18.77
N LEU A 256 0.37 -31.96 18.18
CA LEU A 256 -0.69 -31.28 18.91
C LEU A 256 -1.97 -32.13 18.96
N PRO A 257 -2.83 -31.97 19.99
CA PRO A 257 -4.16 -32.58 20.01
C PRO A 257 -5.02 -32.07 18.83
N PRO A 258 -5.89 -32.92 18.23
CA PRO A 258 -6.69 -32.54 17.06
C PRO A 258 -7.54 -31.27 17.24
N PHE A 259 -8.12 -31.07 18.43
CA PHE A 259 -8.90 -29.87 18.73
C PHE A 259 -8.05 -28.58 18.72
N VAL A 260 -6.78 -28.67 19.17
CA VAL A 260 -5.85 -27.53 19.17
C VAL A 260 -5.41 -27.20 17.74
N VAL A 261 -5.08 -28.23 16.94
CA VAL A 261 -4.78 -28.08 15.51
C VAL A 261 -5.92 -27.35 14.81
N ARG A 262 -7.16 -27.79 15.05
CA ARG A 262 -8.34 -27.21 14.43
C ARG A 262 -8.55 -25.76 14.83
N ASN A 263 -8.50 -25.43 16.13
CA ASN A 263 -8.64 -24.04 16.58
C ASN A 263 -7.55 -23.12 16.00
N ASN A 264 -6.31 -23.59 15.92
CA ASN A 264 -5.22 -22.81 15.33
C ASN A 264 -5.43 -22.60 13.84
N ALA A 265 -5.84 -23.64 13.10
CA ALA A 265 -6.17 -23.53 11.67
C ALA A 265 -7.32 -22.55 11.42
N GLU A 266 -8.39 -22.62 12.20
CA GLU A 266 -9.52 -21.69 12.11
C GLU A 266 -9.07 -20.24 12.36
N LYS A 267 -8.30 -20.00 13.44
CA LYS A 267 -7.75 -18.69 13.75
C LYS A 267 -6.86 -18.17 12.61
N LEU A 268 -5.93 -18.99 12.11
CA LEU A 268 -5.03 -18.59 11.02
C LEU A 268 -5.79 -18.23 9.73
N LEU A 269 -6.86 -18.96 9.40
CA LEU A 269 -7.72 -18.61 8.26
C LEU A 269 -8.42 -17.26 8.47
N ARG A 270 -8.96 -17.01 9.68
CA ARG A 270 -9.56 -15.71 10.01
C ARG A 270 -8.55 -14.58 9.87
N ASP A 271 -7.36 -14.79 10.42
CA ASP A 271 -6.25 -13.84 10.43
C ASP A 271 -5.79 -13.52 9.00
N TYR A 272 -5.71 -14.51 8.10
CA TYR A 272 -5.41 -14.31 6.69
C TYR A 272 -6.52 -13.59 5.92
N ILE A 273 -7.79 -13.92 6.20
CA ILE A 273 -8.94 -13.33 5.51
C ILE A 273 -9.07 -11.83 5.85
N LEU A 274 -8.94 -11.49 7.14
CA LEU A 274 -9.18 -10.14 7.65
C LEU A 274 -7.94 -9.24 7.61
N TYR A 275 -6.75 -9.80 7.80
CA TYR A 275 -5.54 -9.03 8.08
C TYR A 275 -4.36 -9.41 7.16
N ASP A 276 -4.59 -10.23 6.12
CA ASP A 276 -3.56 -10.68 5.18
C ASP A 276 -2.33 -11.31 5.86
N ILE A 277 -2.55 -11.99 6.98
CA ILE A 277 -1.50 -12.72 7.70
C ILE A 277 -1.10 -13.97 6.89
N ASP A 278 0.10 -13.93 6.31
CA ASP A 278 0.67 -15.00 5.51
C ASP A 278 0.83 -16.30 6.32
N ILE A 279 0.57 -17.45 5.68
CA ILE A 279 0.86 -18.76 6.27
C ILE A 279 2.36 -19.06 6.15
N LYS A 280 2.98 -19.40 7.28
CA LYS A 280 4.42 -19.70 7.35
C LYS A 280 4.72 -21.03 6.67
N ASP A 281 5.84 -21.09 5.96
CA ASP A 281 6.34 -22.36 5.45
C ASP A 281 7.06 -23.14 6.57
N PRO A 282 6.63 -24.35 6.93
CA PRO A 282 7.28 -25.11 7.98
C PRO A 282 8.62 -25.72 7.55
N GLU A 283 8.96 -25.67 6.25
CA GLU A 283 10.20 -26.22 5.69
C GLU A 283 11.30 -25.16 5.49
N GLY A 284 11.02 -23.89 5.81
CA GLY A 284 12.04 -22.84 5.88
C GLY A 284 12.37 -22.14 4.55
N GLU A 285 11.52 -22.24 3.55
CA GLU A 285 11.57 -21.35 2.38
C GLU A 285 10.67 -20.12 2.63
N ASP A 286 11.30 -19.05 3.13
CA ASP A 286 10.73 -17.69 3.18
C ASP A 286 10.72 -17.05 1.78
#